data_AF-A0A7X8ZYL5-F1
#
_entry.id   AF-A0A7X8ZYL5-F1
#
_cell.length_a   1.000
_cell.length_b   1.000
_cell.length_c   1.000
_cell.angle_alpha   90.00
_cell.angle_beta   90.00
_cell.angle_gamma   90.00
#
_symmetry.space_group_name_H-M   'P 1'
#
loop_
_entity.id
_entity.type
_entity.pdbx_description
1 polymer ?
#
loop_
_entity_poly.entity_id
_entity_poly.type
_entity_poly.pdbx_seq_one_letter_code
_entity_poly.pdbx_strand_id
1 'polypeptide(L)'
;MEASKLADIKKNVQETITIEVDGQKVVSRVFDFEAMCLIQDKHYSGDRNGSYNMCGDAIPYLFESKLTEKQIEDIPYITKCAMSEKIWEIYIDSLSRSKAEAKNM
;
A
#
# COMPACT_ATOMS: atom_id res chain seq x y z
N MET A 1 14.91 34.08 -11.73
CA MET A 1 15.44 33.48 -10.49
C MET A 1 14.24 33.13 -9.63
N GLU A 2 13.88 31.90 -9.34
CA GLU A 2 14.38 30.56 -9.66
C GLU A 2 13.14 29.69 -9.79
N ALA A 3 12.92 29.07 -10.96
CA ALA A 3 11.98 27.96 -11.10
C ALA A 3 12.84 26.70 -11.25
N SER A 4 13.36 26.16 -10.15
CA SER A 4 14.12 24.90 -10.20
C SER A 4 14.30 24.26 -8.82
N LYS A 5 13.26 23.57 -8.31
CA LYS A 5 13.41 22.56 -7.24
C LYS A 5 12.41 21.39 -7.37
N LEU A 6 12.09 20.98 -8.59
CA LEU A 6 11.25 19.79 -8.86
C LEU A 6 11.94 18.75 -9.77
N ALA A 7 13.17 19.02 -10.20
CA ALA A 7 13.82 18.27 -11.27
C ALA A 7 14.53 16.96 -10.85
N ASP A 8 14.58 16.63 -9.55
CA ASP A 8 15.24 15.42 -9.05
C ASP A 8 14.26 14.42 -8.42
N ILE A 9 13.11 14.17 -9.06
CA ILE A 9 12.24 13.03 -8.69
C ILE A 9 12.92 11.74 -9.18
N LYS A 10 13.80 11.18 -8.35
CA LYS A 10 14.54 9.94 -8.64
C LYS A 10 13.66 8.71 -8.39
N LYS A 11 13.72 7.78 -9.35
CA LYS A 11 13.20 6.40 -9.39
C LYS A 11 11.93 6.12 -8.57
N ASN A 12 10.77 6.23 -9.24
CA ASN A 12 9.51 5.61 -8.82
C ASN A 12 9.68 4.09 -8.67
N VAL A 13 9.93 3.61 -7.46
CA VAL A 13 9.76 2.19 -7.14
C VAL A 13 8.26 1.95 -7.10
N GLN A 14 7.72 1.35 -8.15
CA GLN A 14 6.31 0.96 -8.20
C GLN A 14 6.17 -0.36 -7.47
N GLU A 15 5.61 -0.32 -6.26
CA GLU A 15 5.39 -1.52 -5.46
C GLU A 15 3.98 -2.05 -5.73
N THR A 16 3.88 -3.34 -6.02
CA THR A 16 2.62 -4.06 -6.24
C THR A 16 2.64 -5.35 -5.44
N ILE A 17 1.46 -5.84 -5.08
CA ILE A 17 1.28 -7.12 -4.41
C ILE A 17 0.64 -8.08 -5.39
N THR A 18 1.15 -9.32 -5.43
CA THR A 18 0.54 -10.38 -6.26
C THR A 18 -0.05 -11.43 -5.33
N ILE A 19 -1.29 -11.82 -5.62
CA ILE A 19 -1.99 -12.90 -4.91
C ILE A 19 -2.50 -13.92 -5.92
N GLU A 20 -2.91 -15.08 -5.43
CA GLU A 20 -3.60 -16.10 -6.23
C GLU A 20 -5.08 -16.16 -5.81
N VAL A 21 -5.98 -16.00 -6.76
CA VAL A 21 -7.44 -16.06 -6.58
C VAL A 21 -7.99 -16.94 -7.69
N ASP A 22 -8.81 -17.94 -7.35
CA ASP A 22 -9.41 -18.88 -8.30
C ASP A 22 -8.37 -19.57 -9.22
N GLY A 23 -7.17 -19.83 -8.69
CA GLY A 23 -6.04 -20.42 -9.44
C GLY A 23 -5.37 -19.47 -10.44
N GLN A 24 -5.72 -18.18 -10.41
CA GLN A 24 -5.12 -17.14 -11.25
C GLN A 24 -4.29 -16.17 -10.42
N LYS A 25 -3.11 -15.81 -10.93
CA LYS A 25 -2.29 -14.75 -10.33
C LYS A 25 -2.88 -13.39 -10.68
N VAL A 26 -3.23 -12.62 -9.65
CA VAL A 26 -3.75 -11.26 -9.77
C VAL A 26 -2.74 -10.31 -9.14
N VAL A 27 -2.22 -9.39 -9.94
CA VAL A 27 -1.31 -8.33 -9.50
C VAL A 27 -2.14 -7.12 -9.11
N SER A 28 -1.88 -6.48 -7.98
CA SER A 28 -2.56 -5.24 -7.55
C SER A 28 -2.28 -4.06 -8.49
N ARG A 29 -2.99 -2.96 -8.33
CA ARG A 29 -2.50 -1.66 -8.82
C ARG A 29 -1.22 -1.26 -8.07
N VAL A 30 -0.53 -0.26 -8.60
CA VAL A 30 0.64 0.31 -7.93
C VAL A 30 0.22 0.94 -6.61
N PHE A 31 0.99 0.70 -5.56
CA PHE A 31 0.83 1.38 -4.28
C PHE A 31 1.12 2.87 -4.46
N ASP A 32 0.11 3.70 -4.26
CA ASP A 32 0.14 5.15 -4.53
C ASP A 32 -0.23 5.98 -3.29
N PHE A 33 -0.39 7.28 -3.48
CA PHE A 33 -0.69 8.20 -2.38
C PHE A 33 -2.02 7.90 -1.70
N GLU A 34 -3.03 7.46 -2.44
CA GLU A 34 -4.34 7.12 -1.87
C GLU A 34 -4.22 5.89 -0.96
N ALA A 35 -3.50 4.85 -1.39
CA ALA A 35 -3.21 3.69 -0.55
C ALA A 35 -2.45 4.09 0.72
N MET A 36 -1.52 5.05 0.64
CA MET A 36 -0.85 5.60 1.83
C MET A 36 -1.82 6.30 2.78
N CYS A 37 -2.73 7.14 2.26
CA CYS A 37 -3.71 7.86 3.07
C CYS A 37 -4.63 6.91 3.85
N LEU A 38 -5.14 5.86 3.19
CA LEU A 38 -5.99 4.85 3.82
C LEU A 38 -5.32 4.20 5.05
N ILE A 39 -4.01 3.91 4.95
CA ILE A 39 -3.24 3.29 6.04
C ILE A 39 -2.88 4.31 7.12
N GLN A 40 -2.47 5.51 6.71
CA GLN A 40 -2.06 6.60 7.59
C GLN A 40 -3.19 6.99 8.56
N ASP A 41 -4.43 7.12 8.05
CA ASP A 41 -5.59 7.48 8.86
C ASP A 41 -5.81 6.47 10.01
N LYS A 42 -5.65 5.18 9.72
CA LYS A 42 -5.73 4.11 10.74
C LYS A 42 -4.53 4.14 11.68
N HIS A 43 -3.33 4.27 11.14
CA HIS A 43 -2.09 4.30 11.93
C HIS A 43 -2.07 5.45 12.97
N TYR A 44 -2.69 6.59 12.64
CA TYR A 44 -2.84 7.75 13.53
C TYR A 44 -4.05 7.69 14.47
N SER A 45 -5.06 6.87 14.18
CA SER A 45 -6.28 6.75 15.01
C SER A 45 -6.05 6.17 16.42
N GLY A 46 -4.87 5.58 16.68
CA GLY A 46 -4.52 4.97 17.96
C GLY A 46 -4.95 3.52 18.12
N ASP A 47 -5.83 3.00 17.25
CA ASP A 47 -6.24 1.59 17.21
C ASP A 47 -5.24 0.75 16.40
N ARG A 48 -4.06 0.51 16.99
CA ARG A 48 -2.91 -0.15 16.34
C ARG A 48 -2.90 -1.67 16.56
N ASN A 49 -4.05 -2.30 16.44
CA ASN A 49 -4.22 -3.73 16.70
C ASN A 49 -3.78 -4.63 15.52
N GLY A 50 -2.55 -4.43 15.03
CA GLY A 50 -1.93 -5.27 13.99
C GLY A 50 -2.10 -4.77 12.55
N SER A 51 -1.33 -5.38 11.64
CA SER A 51 -1.24 -4.98 10.23
C SER A 51 -2.58 -5.04 9.51
N TYR A 52 -3.42 -6.04 9.79
CA TYR A 52 -4.75 -6.17 9.19
C TYR A 52 -5.67 -4.99 9.54
N ASN A 53 -5.70 -4.54 10.78
CA ASN A 53 -6.53 -3.40 11.18
C ASN A 53 -6.05 -2.09 10.55
N MET A 54 -4.74 -1.96 10.30
CA MET A 54 -4.16 -0.77 9.68
C MET A 54 -4.26 -0.76 8.15
N CYS A 55 -4.18 -1.94 7.52
CA CYS A 55 -4.02 -2.05 6.06
C CYS A 55 -5.20 -2.74 5.35
N GLY A 56 -6.15 -3.32 6.08
CA GLY A 56 -7.26 -4.09 5.51
C GLY A 56 -8.10 -3.28 4.52
N ASP A 57 -8.34 -2.00 4.83
CA ASP A 57 -9.10 -1.09 3.97
C ASP A 57 -8.35 -0.74 2.66
N ALA A 58 -7.03 -0.92 2.61
CA ALA A 58 -6.25 -0.75 1.39
C ALA A 58 -6.36 -1.95 0.44
N ILE A 59 -6.78 -3.13 0.91
CA ILE A 59 -6.91 -4.33 0.05
C ILE A 59 -7.94 -4.11 -1.07
N PRO A 60 -9.19 -3.70 -0.79
CA PRO A 60 -10.17 -3.40 -1.83
C PRO A 60 -9.67 -2.36 -2.83
N TYR A 61 -9.06 -1.28 -2.34
CA TYR A 61 -8.52 -0.23 -3.19
C TYR A 61 -7.43 -0.74 -4.14
N LEU A 62 -6.50 -1.55 -3.63
CA LEU A 62 -5.37 -2.06 -4.40
C LEU A 62 -5.77 -3.08 -5.49
N PHE A 63 -6.91 -3.75 -5.31
CA PHE A 63 -7.44 -4.74 -6.27
C PHE A 63 -8.69 -4.26 -6.99
N GLU A 64 -9.04 -2.98 -6.86
CA GLU A 64 -10.13 -2.34 -7.61
C GLU A 64 -9.97 -2.60 -9.11
N SER A 65 -11.07 -2.86 -9.81
CA SER A 65 -11.14 -3.28 -11.23
C SER A 65 -10.52 -4.64 -11.58
N LYS A 66 -9.86 -5.31 -10.63
CA LYS A 66 -9.20 -6.61 -10.84
C LYS A 66 -9.92 -7.75 -10.13
N LEU A 67 -10.51 -7.47 -8.98
CA LEU A 67 -11.34 -8.40 -8.23
C LEU A 67 -12.70 -7.76 -7.94
N THR A 68 -13.74 -8.59 -7.91
CA THR A 68 -15.05 -8.20 -7.40
C THR A 68 -15.05 -8.11 -5.88
N GLU A 69 -15.97 -7.35 -5.29
CA GLU A 69 -16.16 -7.28 -3.84
C GLU A 69 -16.30 -8.68 -3.23
N LYS A 70 -17.12 -9.54 -3.85
CA LYS A 70 -17.30 -10.92 -3.42
C LYS A 70 -15.99 -11.71 -3.41
N GLN A 71 -15.19 -11.61 -4.48
CA GLN A 71 -13.89 -12.30 -4.52
C GLN A 71 -12.98 -11.82 -3.39
N ILE A 72 -12.99 -10.53 -3.06
CA ILE A 72 -12.21 -9.96 -1.95
C ILE A 72 -12.74 -10.44 -0.60
N GLU A 73 -14.06 -10.48 -0.41
CA GLU A 73 -14.71 -11.02 0.79
C GLU A 73 -14.33 -12.49 1.02
N ASP A 74 -14.34 -13.29 -0.05
CA ASP A 74 -14.04 -14.72 -0.05
C ASP A 74 -12.54 -15.02 0.16
N ILE A 75 -11.63 -14.04 0.04
CA ILE A 75 -10.21 -14.24 0.38
C ILE A 75 -10.10 -14.68 1.85
N PRO A 76 -9.42 -15.80 2.16
CA PRO A 76 -9.27 -16.29 3.53
C PRO A 76 -8.67 -15.24 4.45
N TYR A 77 -9.16 -15.18 5.69
CA TYR A 77 -8.67 -14.22 6.70
C TYR A 77 -7.14 -14.25 6.85
N ILE A 78 -6.55 -15.44 6.92
CA ILE A 78 -5.09 -15.59 7.04
C ILE A 78 -4.33 -14.99 5.84
N THR A 79 -4.91 -15.10 4.64
CA THR A 79 -4.36 -14.50 3.42
C THR A 79 -4.48 -12.98 3.48
N LYS A 80 -5.61 -12.43 3.96
CA LYS A 80 -5.77 -10.99 4.16
C LYS A 80 -4.76 -10.43 5.18
N CYS A 81 -4.45 -11.18 6.24
CA CYS A 81 -3.39 -10.81 7.19
C CYS A 81 -2.03 -10.74 6.52
N ALA A 82 -1.64 -11.79 5.77
CA ALA A 82 -0.36 -11.82 5.04
C ALA A 82 -0.27 -10.70 3.99
N MET A 83 -1.36 -10.43 3.26
CA MET A 83 -1.45 -9.29 2.35
C MET A 83 -1.22 -7.98 3.10
N SER A 84 -1.86 -7.80 4.25
CA SER A 84 -1.75 -6.60 5.08
C SER A 84 -0.34 -6.39 5.64
N GLU A 85 0.38 -7.47 5.98
CA GLU A 85 1.80 -7.39 6.35
C GLU A 85 2.66 -6.87 5.19
N LYS A 86 2.41 -7.34 3.96
CA LYS A 86 3.11 -6.84 2.76
C LYS A 86 2.76 -5.40 2.42
N ILE A 87 1.49 -5.01 2.58
CA ILE A 87 1.07 -3.61 2.42
C ILE A 87 1.79 -2.73 3.45
N TRP A 88 1.89 -3.19 4.70
CA TRP A 88 2.56 -2.47 5.78
C TRP A 88 4.06 -2.30 5.51
N GLU A 89 4.75 -3.34 5.03
CA GLU A 89 6.17 -3.27 4.61
C GLU A 89 6.37 -2.16 3.57
N ILE A 90 5.58 -2.15 2.50
CA ILE A 90 5.62 -1.13 1.43
C ILE A 90 5.41 0.28 1.98
N TYR A 91 4.44 0.43 2.88
CA TYR A 91 4.13 1.70 3.53
C TYR A 91 5.29 2.21 4.40
N ILE A 92 5.86 1.37 5.26
CA ILE A 92 7.01 1.75 6.10
C ILE A 92 8.25 2.08 5.27
N ASP A 93 8.49 1.33 4.20
CA ASP A 93 9.59 1.59 3.28
C ASP A 93 9.39 2.93 2.56
N SER A 94 8.16 3.24 2.15
CA SER A 94 7.82 4.53 1.54
C SER A 94 8.04 5.71 2.49
N LEU A 95 7.63 5.59 3.76
CA LEU A 95 7.92 6.60 4.78
C LEU A 95 9.43 6.76 5.05
N SER A 96 10.16 5.65 5.10
CA SER A 96 11.60 5.63 5.36
C SER A 96 12.37 6.31 4.23
N ARG A 97 12.00 6.05 2.97
CA ARG A 97 12.56 6.73 1.78
C ARG A 97 12.27 8.23 1.82
N SER A 98 11.02 8.60 2.09
CA SER A 98 10.59 10.00 2.18
C SER A 98 11.40 10.77 3.24
N LYS A 99 11.65 10.15 4.40
CA LYS A 99 12.49 10.73 5.47
C LYS A 99 13.95 10.88 5.05
N ALA A 100 14.50 9.90 4.32
CA ALA A 100 15.89 9.95 3.85
C ALA A 100 16.08 11.05 2.80
N GLU A 101 15.14 11.19 1.88
CA GLU A 101 15.14 12.24 0.85
C GLU A 101 15.03 13.63 1.47
N ALA A 102 14.11 13.84 2.42
CA ALA A 102 13.97 15.11 3.12
C ALA A 102 15.21 15.52 3.91
N LYS A 103 16.05 14.57 4.35
CA LYS A 103 17.33 14.86 5.03
C LYS A 103 18.43 15.32 4.06
N ASN A 104 18.33 14.95 2.79
CA ASN A 104 19.32 15.24 1.76
C ASN A 104 18.94 16.45 0.89
N MET A 105 17.81 17.11 1.18
CA MET A 105 17.35 18.38 0.58
C MET A 105 17.79 19.58 1.40
#